data_AF-A0A2C6B4E5-F1
#
_entry.id   AF-A0A2C6B4E5-F1
#
_cell.length_a   1.000
_cell.length_b   1.000
_cell.length_c   1.000
_cell.angle_alpha   90.00
_cell.angle_beta   90.00
_cell.angle_gamma   90.00
#
_symmetry.space_group_name_H-M   'P 1'
#
loop_
_entity.id
_entity.type
_entity.pdbx_description
1 polymer ?
#
loop_
_entity_poly.entity_id
_entity_poly.type
_entity_poly.pdbx_seq_one_letter_code
_entity_poly.pdbx_strand_id
1 'polypeptide(L)' 'MGFFGGLKNLAKKSLEKMENFNAEVENEQMKMYDFSIEQLEREANRGSFAHKTAARKILKEYGYYQD' A
#
# COMPACT_ATOMS: atom_id res chain seq x y z
N MET A 1 31.09 11.90 -16.80
CA MET A 1 29.72 12.13 -16.30
C MET A 1 28.92 10.83 -16.36
N GLY A 2 29.00 9.93 -15.38
CA GLY A 2 28.45 8.56 -15.58
C GLY A 2 27.76 7.86 -14.41
N PHE A 3 28.01 8.22 -13.15
CA PHE A 3 27.48 7.45 -12.01
C PHE A 3 26.29 8.14 -11.32
N PHE A 4 26.39 9.44 -11.06
CA PHE A 4 25.34 10.22 -10.37
C PHE A 4 24.06 10.42 -11.20
N GLY A 5 24.15 10.46 -12.53
CA GLY A 5 22.98 10.60 -13.40
C GLY A 5 22.06 9.36 -13.40
N GLY A 6 22.65 8.16 -13.31
CA GLY A 6 21.90 6.91 -13.22
C GLY A 6 21.14 6.76 -11.89
N LEU A 7 21.77 7.14 -10.78
CA LEU A 7 21.15 7.14 -9.45
C LEU A 7 19.99 8.14 -9.36
N LYS A 8 20.13 9.34 -9.94
CA LYS A 8 19.05 10.35 -9.95
C LYS A 8 17.81 9.86 -10.72
N ASN A 9 18.01 9.14 -11.83
CA ASN A 9 16.92 8.56 -12.61
C ASN A 9 16.27 7.35 -11.92
N LEU A 10 17.05 6.55 -11.18
CA LEU A 10 16.53 5.46 -10.35
C LEU A 10 15.69 5.98 -9.19
N ALA A 11 16.17 6.99 -8.47
CA ALA A 11 15.43 7.63 -7.38
C ALA A 11 14.12 8.26 -7.87
N LYS A 12 14.12 8.91 -9.04
CA LYS A 12 12.90 9.47 -9.63
C LYS A 12 11.89 8.37 -9.99
N LYS A 13 12.34 7.29 -10.65
CA LYS A 13 11.48 6.14 -10.96
C LYS A 13 10.95 5.43 -9.71
N SER A 14 11.75 5.35 -8.63
CA SER A 14 11.28 4.76 -7.37
C SER A 14 10.24 5.64 -6.68
N LEU A 15 10.39 6.98 -6.75
CA LEU A 15 9.42 7.92 -6.21
C LEU A 15 8.08 7.85 -6.97
N GLU A 16 8.11 7.90 -8.31
CA GLU A 16 6.91 7.74 -9.14
C GLU A 16 6.20 6.40 -8.87
N LYS A 17 6.97 5.32 -8.66
CA LYS A 17 6.42 4.00 -8.30
C LYS A 17 5.80 3.99 -6.90
N MET A 18 6.36 4.73 -5.94
CA MET A 18 5.79 4.87 -4.60
C MET A 18 4.53 5.73 -4.60
N GLU A 19 4.49 6.81 -5.37
CA GLU A 19 3.29 7.64 -5.52
C GLU A 19 2.13 6.84 -6.12
N ASN A 20 2.39 6.11 -7.21
CA ASN A 20 1.40 5.22 -7.82
C ASN A 20 0.93 4.14 -6.84
N PHE A 21 1.85 3.57 -6.07
CA PHE A 21 1.52 2.57 -5.05
C PHE A 21 0.64 3.15 -3.93
N ASN A 22 0.95 4.36 -3.44
CA ASN A 22 0.13 5.00 -2.42
C ASN A 22 -1.28 5.30 -2.94
N ALA A 23 -1.41 5.78 -4.18
CA ALA A 23 -2.70 6.00 -4.81
C ALA A 23 -3.50 4.69 -4.98
N GLU A 24 -2.84 3.58 -5.33
CA GLU A 24 -3.47 2.26 -5.37
C GLU A 24 -3.94 1.82 -3.98
N VAL A 25 -3.14 2.02 -2.94
CA VAL A 25 -3.50 1.69 -1.55
C VAL A 25 -4.72 2.51 -1.11
N GLU A 26 -4.75 3.81 -1.36
CA GLU A 26 -5.89 4.67 -1.02
C GLU A 26 -7.17 4.23 -1.72
N ASN A 27 -7.08 3.88 -3.01
CA ASN A 27 -8.23 3.37 -3.77
C ASN A 27 -8.73 2.03 -3.20
N GLU A 28 -7.83 1.11 -2.86
CA GLU A 28 -8.21 -0.15 -2.22
C GLU A 28 -8.81 0.07 -0.82
N GLN A 29 -8.32 1.05 -0.05
CA GLN A 29 -8.92 1.40 1.25
C GLN A 29 -10.37 1.86 1.08
N MET A 30 -10.66 2.70 0.08
CA MET A 30 -12.02 3.15 -0.20
C MET A 30 -12.96 2.00 -0.56
N LYS A 31 -12.47 0.97 -1.27
CA LYS A 31 -13.28 -0.23 -1.61
C LYS A 31 -13.59 -1.10 -0.38
N MET A 32 -12.74 -1.05 0.64
CA MET A 32 -12.84 -1.84 1.86
C MET A 32 -13.48 -1.07 3.04
N TYR A 33 -13.94 0.16 2.82
CA TYR A 33 -14.44 1.03 3.89
C TYR A 33 -15.58 0.37 4.71
N ASP A 34 -16.44 -0.37 4.03
CA ASP A 34 -17.59 -1.05 4.64
C ASP A 34 -17.32 -2.52 5.05
N PHE A 35 -16.06 -2.98 4.94
CA PHE A 35 -15.72 -4.37 5.27
C PHE A 35 -15.69 -4.57 6.79
N SER A 36 -16.18 -5.72 7.25
CA SER A 36 -16.04 -6.12 8.64
C SER A 36 -14.57 -6.46 8.97
N ILE A 37 -14.22 -6.43 10.27
CA ILE A 37 -12.88 -6.80 10.74
C ILE A 37 -12.47 -8.20 10.23
N GLU A 38 -13.36 -9.20 10.28
CA GLU A 38 -13.07 -10.53 9.76
C GLU A 38 -12.84 -10.56 8.24
N GLN A 39 -13.52 -9.70 7.48
CA GLN A 39 -13.29 -9.58 6.04
C GLN A 39 -11.94 -8.93 5.77
N LEU A 40 -11.62 -7.85 6.50
CA LEU A 40 -10.33 -7.17 6.40
C LEU A 40 -9.16 -8.09 6.77
N GLU A 41 -9.29 -8.96 7.77
CA GLU A 41 -8.25 -9.95 8.12
C GLU A 41 -8.00 -10.96 7.00
N ARG A 42 -9.05 -11.38 6.29
CA ARG A 42 -8.91 -12.25 5.12
C ARG A 42 -8.24 -11.51 3.96
N GLU A 43 -8.65 -10.28 3.69
CA GLU A 43 -8.06 -9.46 2.63
C GLU A 43 -6.63 -9.02 2.94
N ALA A 44 -6.26 -8.85 4.20
CA ALA A 44 -4.87 -8.59 4.63
C ALA A 44 -3.90 -9.72 4.25
N ASN A 45 -4.43 -10.91 3.95
CA ASN A 45 -3.67 -12.09 3.53
C ASN A 45 -3.87 -12.43 2.03
N ARG A 46 -4.79 -11.78 1.33
CA ARG A 46 -5.18 -12.08 -0.05
C ARG A 46 -5.00 -10.86 -0.98
N GLY A 47 -4.98 -11.08 -2.29
CA GLY A 47 -4.93 -9.99 -3.27
C GLY A 47 -3.52 -9.45 -3.54
N SER A 48 -3.47 -8.26 -4.14
CA SER A 48 -2.23 -7.57 -4.49
C SER A 48 -1.53 -7.02 -3.24
N PHE A 49 -0.27 -6.60 -3.38
CA PHE A 49 0.45 -5.99 -2.26
C PHE A 49 -0.25 -4.72 -1.75
N ALA A 50 -0.75 -3.87 -2.65
CA ALA A 50 -1.50 -2.66 -2.28
C ALA A 50 -2.79 -2.99 -1.52
N HIS A 51 -3.51 -4.03 -1.97
CA HIS A 51 -4.73 -4.52 -1.33
C HIS A 51 -4.48 -5.01 0.10
N LYS A 52 -3.44 -5.83 0.29
CA LYS A 52 -3.02 -6.30 1.64
C LYS A 52 -2.62 -5.14 2.53
N THR A 53 -1.86 -4.19 2.00
CA THR A 53 -1.44 -2.98 2.74
C THR A 53 -2.63 -2.12 3.12
N ALA A 54 -3.61 -1.94 2.24
CA ALA A 54 -4.85 -1.22 2.53
C ALA A 54 -5.62 -1.87 3.67
N ALA A 55 -5.89 -3.18 3.59
CA ALA A 55 -6.59 -3.92 4.64
C ALA A 55 -5.86 -3.83 6.00
N ARG A 56 -4.53 -3.95 6.00
CA ARG A 56 -3.72 -3.82 7.23
C ARG A 56 -3.74 -2.42 7.81
N LYS A 57 -3.71 -1.37 6.97
CA LYS A 57 -3.86 0.02 7.45
C LYS A 57 -5.19 0.23 8.13
N ILE A 58 -6.28 -0.25 7.54
CA ILE A 58 -7.62 -0.16 8.12
C ILE A 58 -7.68 -0.93 9.45
N LEU A 59 -7.18 -2.17 9.50
CA LEU A 59 -7.12 -2.94 10.74
C LEU A 59 -6.27 -2.26 11.82
N LYS A 60 -5.17 -1.59 11.44
CA LYS A 60 -4.31 -0.82 12.35
C LYS A 60 -5.05 0.41 12.91
N GLU A 61 -5.81 1.12 12.08
CA GLU A 61 -6.65 2.25 12.52
C GLU A 61 -7.72 1.81 13.52
N TYR A 62 -8.30 0.62 13.34
CA TYR A 62 -9.24 0.03 14.30
C TYR A 62 -8.57 -0.62 15.52
N GLY A 63 -7.24 -0.72 15.57
CA GLY A 63 -6.48 -1.32 16.67
C GLY A 63 -6.38 -2.85 16.66
N TYR A 64 -6.74 -3.51 15.55
CA TYR A 64 -6.71 -4.97 15.38
C TYR A 64 -5.43 -5.48 14.69
N TYR A 65 -4.48 -4.60 14.36
CA TYR A 65 -3.21 -4.97 13.73
C TYR A 65 -2.03 -4.31 14.46
N GLN A 66 -1.15 -5.13 15.04
CA GLN A 66 0.15 -4.74 15.60
C GLN A 66 1.27 -5.42 14.80
N ASP A 67 2.33 -4.66 14.51
CA ASP A 67 3.50 -5.08 13.74
C ASP A 67 4.25 -6.26 14.37
#